data_AF-A0A6P8SNF0-F1
#
_entry.id   AF-A0A6P8SNF0-F1
#
_cell.length_a   1.000
_cell.length_b   1.000
_cell.length_c   1.000
_cell.angle_alpha   90.00
_cell.angle_beta   90.00
_cell.angle_gamma   90.00
#
_symmetry.space_group_name_H-M   'P 1'
#
loop_
_entity.id
_entity.type
_entity.pdbx_description
1 polymer ?
#
loop_
_entity_poly.entity_id
_entity_poly.type
_entity_poly.pdbx_seq_one_letter_code
_entity_poly.pdbx_strand_id
1 'polypeptide(L)'
;MDLPLIKKIMHTTFALRRQTIVRTCPAVNELMDLWPALKMESEVYAEFQRITNQNLPNTFYAAFDRHLPRLMAIFRQKASKSGKTAEALAEILKIHDEQELHDINTRRTTVIHALPVYLQEDTSGFFRTCTFV
;
A
#
# COMPACT_ATOMS: atom_id res chain seq x y z
N MET A 1 8.53 22.68 6.18
CA MET A 1 8.36 21.81 7.37
C MET A 1 9.72 21.17 7.65
N ASP A 2 10.24 21.23 8.87
CA ASP A 2 11.59 20.75 9.21
C ASP A 2 11.56 19.24 9.50
N LEU A 3 11.92 18.41 8.51
CA LEU A 3 11.87 16.94 8.61
C LEU A 3 12.74 16.39 9.77
N PRO A 4 13.99 16.83 9.96
CA PRO A 4 14.77 16.49 11.15
C PRO A 4 14.06 16.74 12.48
N LEU A 5 13.41 17.91 12.63
CA LEU A 5 12.67 18.24 13.84
C LEU A 5 11.46 17.31 14.05
N ILE A 6 10.72 17.02 12.97
CA ILE A 6 9.58 16.08 13.02
C ILE A 6 10.04 14.70 13.47
N LYS A 7 11.09 14.16 12.84
CA LYS A 7 11.64 12.85 13.21
C LYS A 7 12.03 12.80 14.68
N LYS A 8 12.66 13.87 15.19
CA LYS A 8 13.03 14.00 16.60
C LYS A 8 11.80 13.99 17.51
N ILE A 9 10.79 14.82 17.22
CA ILE A 9 9.55 14.90 18.01
C ILE A 9 8.81 13.56 17.98
N MET A 10 8.65 12.97 16.79
CA MET A 10 8.02 11.66 16.64
C MET A 10 8.78 10.61 17.44
N HIS A 11 10.11 10.55 17.34
CA HIS A 11 10.90 9.63 18.15
C HIS A 11 10.68 9.83 19.67
N THR A 12 10.77 11.05 20.18
CA THR A 12 10.68 11.31 21.64
C THR A 12 9.27 11.12 22.21
N THR A 13 8.23 11.25 21.38
CA THR A 13 6.82 11.13 21.80
C THR A 13 6.23 9.73 21.56
N PHE A 14 7.03 8.75 21.13
CA PHE A 14 6.57 7.38 20.88
C PHE A 14 5.88 6.72 22.09
N ALA A 15 6.49 6.82 23.27
CA ALA A 15 5.93 6.22 24.48
C ALA A 15 4.55 6.79 24.84
N LEU A 16 4.38 8.10 24.68
CA LEU A 16 3.11 8.79 24.91
C LEU A 16 2.05 8.32 23.89
N ARG A 17 2.39 8.29 22.60
CA ARG A 17 1.49 7.74 21.56
C ARG A 17 1.01 6.34 21.89
N ARG A 18 1.94 5.44 22.20
CA ARG A 18 1.62 4.04 22.52
C ARG A 18 0.75 3.96 23.76
N GLN A 19 1.04 4.75 24.79
CA GLN A 19 0.21 4.81 25.99
C GLN A 19 -1.22 5.26 25.67
N THR A 20 -1.39 6.32 24.87
CA THR A 20 -2.72 6.79 24.43
C THR A 20 -3.46 5.69 23.67
N ILE A 21 -2.85 5.08 22.64
CA ILE A 21 -3.47 4.01 21.85
C ILE A 21 -3.93 2.86 22.73
N VAL A 22 -3.06 2.36 23.62
CA VAL A 22 -3.36 1.22 24.49
C VAL A 22 -4.42 1.53 25.54
N ARG A 23 -4.45 2.76 26.06
CA ARG A 23 -5.36 3.14 27.15
C ARG A 23 -6.72 3.62 26.66
N THR A 24 -6.77 4.35 25.56
CA THR A 24 -7.99 5.03 25.12
C THR A 24 -8.57 4.47 23.84
N CYS A 25 -7.82 3.64 23.08
CA CYS A 25 -8.24 3.07 21.81
C CYS A 25 -8.93 4.12 20.89
N PRO A 26 -8.27 5.26 20.61
CA PRO A 26 -8.90 6.35 19.88
C PRO A 26 -9.23 5.92 18.46
N ALA A 27 -10.21 6.56 17.84
CA ALA A 27 -10.49 6.35 16.43
C ALA A 27 -9.31 6.82 15.56
N VAL A 28 -9.16 6.26 14.35
CA VAL A 28 -8.02 6.54 13.48
C VAL A 28 -7.95 8.02 13.11
N ASN A 29 -9.09 8.68 12.88
CA ASN A 29 -9.15 10.12 12.60
C ASN A 29 -8.62 10.95 13.78
N GLU A 30 -9.04 10.64 15.01
CA GLU A 30 -8.55 11.33 16.22
C GLU A 30 -7.04 11.14 16.41
N LEU A 31 -6.54 9.92 16.16
CA LEU A 31 -5.10 9.64 16.20
C LEU A 31 -4.33 10.49 15.18
N MET A 32 -4.90 10.65 13.99
CA MET A 32 -4.31 11.43 12.89
C MET A 32 -4.35 12.95 13.14
N ASP A 33 -5.29 13.43 13.95
CA ASP A 33 -5.36 14.84 14.36
C ASP A 33 -4.37 15.14 15.50
N LEU A 34 -4.18 14.19 16.43
CA LEU A 34 -3.19 14.30 17.50
C LEU A 34 -1.75 14.19 16.98
N TRP A 35 -1.51 13.33 15.99
CA TRP A 35 -0.19 13.12 15.39
C TRP A 35 -0.24 13.17 13.86
N PRO A 36 -0.40 14.38 13.29
CA PRO A 36 -0.55 14.55 11.83
C PRO A 36 0.68 14.08 11.05
N ALA A 37 1.85 14.01 11.68
CA ALA A 37 3.06 13.46 11.08
C ALA A 37 2.91 11.97 10.72
N LEU A 38 1.98 11.21 11.31
CA LEU A 38 1.65 9.84 10.90
C LEU A 38 1.05 9.76 9.48
N LYS A 39 0.65 10.89 8.90
CA LYS A 39 0.27 10.97 7.48
C LYS A 39 1.49 10.96 6.54
N MET A 40 2.69 11.14 7.08
CA MET A 40 3.94 11.10 6.31
C MET A 40 4.46 9.67 6.24
N GLU A 41 4.73 9.20 5.01
CA GLU A 41 5.26 7.85 4.75
C GLU A 41 6.48 7.50 5.63
N SER A 42 7.45 8.43 5.74
CA SER A 42 8.66 8.21 6.54
C SER A 42 8.38 7.96 8.01
N GLU A 43 7.34 8.59 8.57
CA GLU A 43 6.96 8.42 9.97
C GLU A 43 6.15 7.15 10.19
N VAL A 44 5.35 6.72 9.21
CA VAL A 44 4.71 5.39 9.22
C VAL A 44 5.79 4.30 9.27
N TYR A 45 6.83 4.42 8.44
CA TYR A 45 7.95 3.47 8.42
C TYR A 45 8.69 3.46 9.76
N ALA A 46 8.97 4.64 10.31
CA ALA A 46 9.67 4.77 11.58
C ALA A 46 8.84 4.24 12.77
N GLU A 47 7.52 4.49 12.80
CA GLU A 47 6.62 3.94 13.82
C GLU A 47 6.52 2.42 13.73
N PHE A 48 6.32 1.87 12.54
CA PHE A 48 6.27 0.42 12.36
C PHE A 48 7.56 -0.23 12.84
N GLN A 49 8.72 0.35 12.51
CA GLN A 49 10.01 -0.13 12.99
C GLN A 49 10.15 -0.01 14.51
N ARG A 50 9.69 1.08 15.14
CA ARG A 50 9.71 1.22 16.60
C ARG A 50 8.86 0.16 17.30
N ILE A 51 7.74 -0.25 16.70
CA ILE A 51 6.81 -1.24 17.27
C ILE A 51 7.32 -2.67 17.05
N THR A 52 7.76 -2.99 15.84
CA THR A 52 8.02 -4.37 15.40
C THR A 52 9.50 -4.72 15.31
N ASN A 53 10.38 -3.73 15.37
CA ASN A 53 11.81 -3.83 15.06
C ASN A 53 12.09 -4.34 13.62
N GLN A 54 11.15 -4.16 12.70
CA GLN A 54 11.29 -4.55 11.29
C GLN A 54 11.25 -3.34 10.35
N ASN A 55 11.90 -3.47 9.19
CA ASN A 55 11.82 -2.47 8.13
C ASN A 55 10.54 -2.70 7.31
N LEU A 56 9.57 -1.78 7.41
CA LEU A 56 8.26 -1.94 6.78
C LEU A 56 8.35 -2.19 5.26
N PRO A 57 9.03 -1.35 4.45
CA PRO A 57 9.14 -1.60 3.01
C PRO A 57 9.71 -2.98 2.69
N ASN A 58 10.82 -3.38 3.34
CA ASN A 58 11.45 -4.67 3.06
C ASN A 58 10.56 -5.84 3.44
N THR A 59 9.94 -5.80 4.64
CA THR A 59 9.00 -6.84 5.08
C THR A 59 7.80 -6.94 4.15
N PHE A 60 7.20 -5.79 3.80
CA PHE A 60 6.05 -5.72 2.91
C PHE A 60 6.37 -6.29 1.54
N TYR A 61 7.43 -5.79 0.89
CA TYR A 61 7.80 -6.23 -0.45
C TYR A 61 8.24 -7.68 -0.49
N ALA A 62 8.97 -8.18 0.52
CA ALA A 62 9.34 -9.60 0.58
C ALA A 62 8.11 -10.52 0.67
N ALA A 63 7.14 -10.15 1.52
CA ALA A 63 5.88 -10.90 1.63
C ALA A 63 5.05 -10.77 0.34
N PHE A 64 4.96 -9.57 -0.22
CA PHE A 64 4.19 -9.31 -1.44
C PHE A 64 4.75 -10.09 -2.63
N ASP A 65 6.07 -10.05 -2.84
CA ASP A 65 6.78 -10.75 -3.91
C ASP A 65 6.54 -12.26 -3.88
N ARG A 66 6.54 -12.84 -2.68
CA ARG A 66 6.24 -14.26 -2.47
C ARG A 66 4.85 -14.64 -3.01
N HIS A 67 3.89 -13.71 -2.98
CA HIS A 67 2.51 -13.96 -3.40
C HIS A 67 2.21 -13.55 -4.85
N LEU A 68 3.07 -12.75 -5.50
CA LEU A 68 2.84 -12.29 -6.89
C LEU A 68 2.50 -13.42 -7.87
N PRO A 69 3.22 -14.56 -7.92
CA PRO A 69 2.92 -15.60 -8.91
C PRO A 69 1.50 -16.18 -8.76
N ARG A 70 1.06 -16.36 -7.51
CA ARG A 70 -0.27 -16.91 -7.22
C ARG A 70 -1.37 -15.90 -7.54
N LEU A 71 -1.16 -14.63 -7.20
CA LEU A 71 -2.11 -13.55 -7.50
C LEU A 71 -2.28 -13.37 -9.01
N MET A 72 -1.17 -13.34 -9.77
CA MET A 72 -1.21 -13.28 -11.24
C MET A 72 -1.98 -14.45 -11.86
N ALA A 73 -1.79 -15.66 -11.36
CA ALA A 73 -2.55 -16.82 -11.84
C ALA A 73 -4.06 -16.71 -11.56
N ILE A 74 -4.44 -16.24 -10.36
CA ILE A 74 -5.84 -15.99 -9.99
C ILE A 74 -6.46 -14.92 -10.91
N PHE A 75 -5.75 -13.84 -11.18
CA PHE A 75 -6.23 -12.78 -12.06
C PHE A 75 -6.42 -13.26 -13.49
N ARG A 76 -5.46 -14.00 -14.05
CA ARG A 76 -5.61 -14.62 -15.39
C ARG A 76 -6.79 -15.58 -15.45
N GLN A 77 -7.00 -16.40 -14.43
CA GLN A 77 -8.16 -17.30 -14.35
C GLN A 77 -9.49 -16.55 -14.27
N LYS A 78 -9.54 -15.39 -13.59
CA LYS A 78 -10.74 -14.56 -13.53
C LYS A 78 -10.97 -13.82 -14.84
N ALA A 79 -9.91 -13.34 -15.50
CA ALA A 79 -9.94 -12.65 -16.78
C ALA A 79 -10.40 -13.54 -17.94
N SER A 80 -10.21 -14.86 -17.85
CA SER A 80 -10.70 -15.82 -18.86
C SER A 80 -12.21 -16.09 -18.77
N LYS A 81 -12.93 -15.42 -17.87
CA LYS A 81 -14.39 -15.51 -17.73
C LYS A 81 -15.06 -14.31 -18.40
N SER A 82 -16.38 -14.26 -18.38
CA SER A 82 -17.16 -13.14 -18.91
C SER A 82 -17.57 -12.16 -17.81
N GLY A 83 -17.81 -10.90 -18.20
CA GLY A 83 -18.34 -9.84 -17.34
C GLY A 83 -17.31 -8.74 -17.04
N LYS A 84 -17.81 -7.60 -16.54
CA LYS A 84 -17.04 -6.36 -16.37
C LYS A 84 -15.72 -6.52 -15.62
N THR A 85 -15.71 -7.29 -14.52
CA THR A 85 -14.48 -7.57 -13.76
C THR A 85 -13.46 -8.36 -14.58
N ALA A 86 -13.92 -9.33 -15.37
CA ALA A 86 -13.03 -10.14 -16.19
C ALA A 86 -12.42 -9.31 -17.34
N GLU A 87 -13.24 -8.46 -17.97
CA GLU A 87 -12.81 -7.51 -19.00
C GLU A 87 -11.75 -6.53 -18.46
N ALA A 88 -12.00 -5.90 -17.30
CA ALA A 88 -11.05 -4.98 -16.69
C ALA A 88 -9.74 -5.66 -16.28
N LEU A 89 -9.79 -6.89 -15.76
CA LEU A 89 -8.59 -7.66 -15.45
C LEU A 89 -7.82 -8.05 -16.71
N ALA A 90 -8.52 -8.41 -17.80
CA ALA A 90 -7.91 -8.73 -19.08
C ALA A 90 -7.16 -7.52 -19.65
N GLU A 91 -7.72 -6.31 -19.53
CA GLU A 91 -7.05 -5.08 -19.94
C GLU A 91 -5.76 -4.81 -19.14
N ILE A 92 -5.82 -4.92 -17.81
CA ILE A 92 -4.64 -4.76 -16.94
C ILE A 92 -3.55 -5.79 -17.28
N LEU A 93 -3.93 -7.04 -17.50
CA LEU A 93 -3.01 -8.12 -17.86
C LEU A 93 -2.43 -7.92 -19.27
N LYS A 94 -3.21 -7.43 -20.22
CA LYS A 94 -2.73 -7.09 -21.57
C LYS A 94 -1.63 -6.03 -21.50
N ILE A 95 -1.84 -4.95 -20.75
CA ILE A 95 -0.83 -3.91 -20.54
C ILE A 95 0.45 -4.49 -19.93
N HIS A 96 0.33 -5.43 -18.99
CA HIS A 96 1.49 -6.12 -18.42
C HIS A 96 2.22 -6.98 -19.44
N ASP A 97 1.49 -7.77 -20.23
CA ASP A 97 2.06 -8.71 -21.21
C ASP A 97 2.70 -7.96 -22.40
N GLU A 98 2.29 -6.72 -22.69
CA GLU A 98 2.88 -5.85 -23.74
C GLU A 98 4.18 -5.15 -23.30
N GLN A 99 4.56 -5.21 -22.02
CA GLN A 99 5.81 -4.61 -21.54
C GLN A 99 7.03 -5.41 -22.00
N GLU A 100 8.07 -4.73 -22.49
CA GLU A 100 9.32 -5.39 -22.94
C GLU A 100 10.09 -6.09 -21.81
N LEU A 101 9.91 -5.62 -20.56
CA LEU A 101 10.59 -6.15 -19.38
C LEU A 101 9.56 -6.57 -18.33
N HIS A 102 9.58 -7.85 -17.93
CA HIS A 102 8.73 -8.38 -16.85
C HIS A 102 9.50 -8.55 -15.54
N ASP A 103 10.10 -7.46 -15.06
CA ASP A 103 10.83 -7.42 -13.79
C ASP A 103 9.90 -7.53 -12.57
N ILE A 104 10.45 -7.44 -11.35
CA ILE A 104 9.64 -7.53 -10.14
C ILE A 104 8.69 -6.35 -9.98
N ASN A 105 9.08 -5.16 -10.40
CA ASN A 105 8.30 -3.94 -10.21
C ASN A 105 7.07 -3.91 -11.11
N THR A 106 7.22 -4.32 -12.36
CA THR A 106 6.10 -4.46 -13.31
C THR A 106 5.05 -5.44 -12.78
N ARG A 107 5.47 -6.60 -12.24
CA ARG A 107 4.56 -7.56 -11.60
C ARG A 107 3.86 -6.98 -10.37
N ARG A 108 4.59 -6.27 -9.51
CA ARG A 108 4.02 -5.58 -8.34
C ARG A 108 2.94 -4.59 -8.77
N THR A 109 3.24 -3.73 -9.73
CA THR A 109 2.30 -2.73 -10.26
C THR A 109 1.05 -3.40 -10.82
N THR A 110 1.19 -4.44 -11.64
CA THR A 110 0.06 -5.18 -12.19
C THR A 110 -0.82 -5.77 -11.09
N VAL A 111 -0.21 -6.40 -10.08
CA VAL A 111 -0.98 -6.99 -8.97
C VAL A 111 -1.66 -5.92 -8.13
N ILE A 112 -0.98 -4.81 -7.84
CA ILE A 112 -1.55 -3.68 -7.09
C ILE A 112 -2.77 -3.11 -7.85
N HIS A 113 -2.69 -2.97 -9.19
CA HIS A 113 -3.79 -2.46 -10.01
C HIS A 113 -4.95 -3.45 -10.14
N ALA A 114 -4.64 -4.74 -10.25
CA ALA A 114 -5.63 -5.80 -10.43
C ALA A 114 -6.39 -6.14 -9.14
N LEU A 115 -5.79 -5.95 -7.96
CA LEU A 115 -6.35 -6.42 -6.69
C LEU A 115 -7.72 -5.77 -6.36
N PRO A 116 -7.89 -4.44 -6.40
CA PRO A 116 -9.20 -3.83 -6.11
C PRO A 116 -10.25 -4.22 -7.16
N VAL A 117 -9.84 -4.33 -8.44
CA VAL A 117 -10.73 -4.79 -9.53
C VAL A 117 -11.23 -6.20 -9.27
N TYR A 118 -10.33 -7.11 -8.86
CA TYR A 118 -10.67 -8.49 -8.52
C TYR A 118 -11.64 -8.56 -7.32
N LEU A 119 -11.43 -7.72 -6.31
CA LEU A 119 -12.29 -7.60 -5.12
C LEU A 119 -13.58 -6.82 -5.38
N GLN A 120 -13.75 -6.25 -6.59
CA GLN A 120 -14.87 -5.40 -6.99
C GLN A 120 -15.01 -4.13 -6.13
N GLU A 121 -13.87 -3.58 -5.72
CA GLU A 121 -13.79 -2.30 -5.01
C GLU A 121 -13.80 -1.13 -6.00
N ASP A 122 -14.22 0.04 -5.52
CA ASP A 122 -14.15 1.28 -6.30
C ASP A 122 -12.69 1.73 -6.46
N THR A 123 -12.20 1.72 -7.69
CA THR A 123 -10.83 2.12 -8.04
C THR A 123 -10.68 3.61 -8.29
N SER A 124 -11.78 4.37 -8.42
CA SER A 124 -11.76 5.77 -8.86
C SER A 124 -10.98 6.70 -7.93
N GLY A 125 -10.90 6.39 -6.64
CA GLY A 125 -10.11 7.12 -5.65
C GLY A 125 -8.80 6.46 -5.24
N PHE A 126 -8.53 5.24 -5.72
CA PHE A 126 -7.41 4.41 -5.23
C PHE A 126 -6.11 4.71 -5.97
N PHE A 127 -6.17 4.85 -7.29
CA PHE A 127 -5.03 5.24 -8.11
C PHE A 127 -5.13 6.72 -8.42
N ARG A 128 -4.23 7.53 -7.83
CA ARG A 128 -4.05 8.90 -8.30
C ARG A 128 -3.45 8.82 -9.69
N THR A 129 -4.25 9.05 -10.73
CA THR A 129 -3.74 9.31 -12.07
C THR A 129 -2.93 10.60 -12.00
N CYS A 130 -1.65 10.55 -12.36
CA CYS A 130 -0.86 11.76 -12.56
C CYS A 130 -1.49 12.53 -13.72
N THR A 131 -2.28 13.56 -13.43
CA THR A 131 -2.60 14.59 -14.41
C THR A 131 -1.33 15.40 -14.59
N PHE A 132 -0.65 15.22 -15.73
CA PHE A 132 0.34 16.19 -16.16
C PHE A 132 -0.41 17.51 -16.38
N VAL A 133 -0.14 18.49 -15.53
CA VAL A 133 -0.54 19.89 -15.71
C VAL A 133 0.70 20.66 -16.15
#